data_AF-A0A940TZJ7-F1
#
_entry.id   AF-A0A940TZJ7-F1
#
_cell.length_a   1.000
_cell.length_b   1.000
_cell.length_c   1.000
_cell.angle_alpha   90.00
_cell.angle_beta   90.00
_cell.angle_gamma   90.00
#
_symmetry.space_group_name_H-M   'P 1'
#
loop_
_entity.id
_entity.type
_entity.pdbx_description
1 polymer ?
#
loop_
_entity_poly.entity_id
_entity_poly.type
_entity_poly.pdbx_seq_one_letter_code
_entity_poly.pdbx_strand_id
1 'polypeptide(L)'
;LSNIYLHQLDLWWWKKFGSLNATEKAARRRAKQGNAILVRYADDFVILWNGTHQDALALRDELRQFLWDELRLELSEEKTHVTHLTEGLDFLGFHIQRRLDANTPWLRITPSRENIRRFKAKINEMTQRGMAYATPEMRFKALNRLIRGWGNYYRHVSFKHDANDLDFWINKRILIWLKNKHDGRGVRWILRQYKVREKISKRDRWNFATTNSENGKLIYIARLSDIRLTAYRRKKPNHPYLQATYIPTASEPENPLLEPQVVNVRPEKVAWLEMRAQVLKRDGYRCTRCGKSSVTLEIHHKVAQHHGGATGLENLQTLCQKCHEQTENYGQKCLLGRTFKGEPYEAKVSRPVREGG
;
A
#
# COMPACT_ATOMS: atom_id res chain seq x y z
N LEU A 1 -15.26 5.76 -13.63
CA LEU A 1 -15.18 6.65 -14.81
C LEU A 1 -13.80 6.59 -15.48
N SER A 2 -12.68 6.73 -14.75
CA SER A 2 -11.32 6.70 -15.34
C SER A 2 -11.00 5.45 -16.19
N ASN A 3 -11.41 4.26 -15.75
CA ASN A 3 -11.20 3.02 -16.52
C ASN A 3 -12.01 2.92 -17.82
N ILE A 4 -13.16 3.60 -17.90
CA ILE A 4 -14.00 3.65 -19.12
C ILE A 4 -13.36 4.61 -20.13
N TYR A 5 -12.77 5.70 -19.64
CA TYR A 5 -12.11 6.69 -20.47
C TYR A 5 -10.87 6.13 -21.17
N LEU A 6 -10.02 5.41 -20.43
CA LEU A 6 -8.81 4.78 -20.99
C LEU A 6 -9.09 3.51 -21.81
N HIS A 7 -10.35 3.10 -21.97
CA HIS A 7 -10.75 1.98 -22.83
C HIS A 7 -10.42 2.25 -24.31
N GLN A 8 -10.55 3.50 -24.75
CA GLN A 8 -10.24 3.88 -26.13
C GLN A 8 -8.76 3.66 -26.48
N LEU A 9 -7.87 3.87 -25.51
CA LEU A 9 -6.44 3.57 -25.67
C LEU A 9 -6.21 2.06 -25.84
N ASP A 10 -6.88 1.23 -25.04
CA ASP A 10 -6.79 -0.23 -25.17
C ASP A 10 -7.30 -0.70 -26.55
N LEU A 11 -8.38 -0.10 -27.06
CA LEU A 11 -8.92 -0.38 -28.40
C LEU A 11 -8.00 0.07 -29.53
N TRP A 12 -7.41 1.26 -29.43
CA TRP A 12 -6.43 1.76 -30.40
C TRP A 12 -5.24 0.80 -30.51
N TRP A 13 -4.68 0.38 -29.36
CA TRP A 13 -3.59 -0.59 -29.33
C TRP A 13 -4.04 -1.96 -29.87
N TRP A 14 -5.26 -2.40 -29.52
CA TRP A 14 -5.79 -3.68 -29.98
C TRP A 14 -5.93 -3.71 -31.51
N LYS A 15 -6.50 -2.67 -32.12
CA LYS A 15 -6.66 -2.58 -33.58
C LYS A 15 -5.32 -2.62 -34.32
N LYS A 16 -4.29 -1.97 -33.75
CA LYS A 16 -3.00 -1.78 -34.42
C LYS A 16 -2.00 -2.92 -34.20
N PHE A 17 -1.96 -3.49 -33.00
CA PHE A 17 -0.95 -4.47 -32.60
C PHE A 17 -1.50 -5.71 -31.89
N GLY A 18 -2.60 -5.56 -31.13
CA GLY A 18 -3.18 -6.64 -30.33
C GLY A 18 -3.85 -7.73 -31.17
N SER A 19 -4.61 -7.34 -32.19
CA SER A 19 -5.37 -8.19 -33.12
C SER A 19 -4.51 -9.02 -34.07
N LEU A 20 -3.23 -8.66 -34.23
CA LEU A 20 -2.33 -9.33 -35.15
C LEU A 20 -2.03 -10.77 -34.71
N ASN A 21 -2.16 -11.70 -35.66
CA ASN A 21 -1.88 -13.12 -35.47
C ASN A 21 -0.37 -13.38 -35.33
N ALA A 22 0.00 -14.55 -34.81
CA ALA A 22 1.42 -14.91 -34.60
C ALA A 22 2.25 -14.86 -35.90
N THR A 23 1.64 -15.25 -37.01
CA THR A 23 2.23 -15.25 -38.36
C THR A 23 2.47 -13.83 -38.88
N GLU A 24 1.51 -12.92 -38.67
CA GLU A 24 1.63 -11.50 -39.05
C GLU A 24 2.68 -10.78 -38.20
N LYS A 25 2.72 -11.07 -36.89
CA LYS A 25 3.78 -10.58 -35.99
C LYS A 25 5.16 -11.07 -36.43
N ALA A 26 5.27 -12.29 -36.96
CA ALA A 26 6.52 -12.81 -37.51
C ALA A 26 6.88 -12.17 -38.86
N ALA A 27 5.91 -11.92 -39.73
CA ALA A 27 6.12 -11.22 -41.00
C ALA A 27 6.61 -9.78 -40.78
N ARG A 28 6.00 -9.03 -39.85
CA ARG A 28 6.45 -7.68 -39.44
C ARG A 28 7.89 -7.70 -38.96
N ARG A 29 8.26 -8.69 -38.12
CA ARG A 29 9.66 -8.86 -37.66
C ARG A 29 10.63 -9.09 -38.82
N ARG A 30 10.26 -9.90 -39.83
CA ARG A 30 11.11 -10.11 -41.03
C ARG A 30 11.24 -8.83 -41.86
N ALA A 31 10.17 -8.03 -41.93
CA ALA A 31 10.17 -6.72 -42.58
C ALA A 31 10.81 -5.59 -41.73
N LYS A 32 11.50 -5.93 -40.63
CA LYS A 32 12.10 -4.99 -39.67
C LYS A 32 11.11 -4.01 -39.00
N GLN A 33 9.82 -4.32 -39.04
CA GLN A 33 8.78 -3.56 -38.35
C GLN A 33 8.60 -4.11 -36.93
N GLY A 34 8.60 -3.21 -35.94
CA GLY A 34 8.37 -3.56 -34.55
C GLY A 34 6.91 -3.94 -34.26
N ASN A 35 6.74 -4.62 -33.13
CA ASN A 35 5.50 -5.03 -32.50
C ASN A 35 5.46 -4.40 -31.10
N ALA A 36 4.27 -3.95 -30.69
CA ALA A 36 4.04 -3.34 -29.39
C ALA A 36 3.18 -4.25 -28.50
N ILE A 37 3.55 -4.37 -27.22
CA ILE A 37 2.71 -4.97 -26.18
C ILE A 37 2.37 -3.91 -25.15
N LEU A 38 1.07 -3.66 -24.95
CA LEU A 38 0.57 -2.75 -23.92
C LEU A 38 0.35 -3.50 -22.60
N VAL A 39 0.88 -2.94 -21.52
CA VAL A 39 0.58 -3.35 -20.14
C VAL A 39 0.09 -2.11 -19.40
N ARG A 40 -1.19 -2.10 -19.02
CA ARG A 40 -1.83 -0.98 -18.32
C ARG A 40 -2.29 -1.38 -16.92
N TYR A 41 -2.16 -0.46 -15.98
CA TYR A 41 -2.67 -0.56 -14.63
C TYR A 41 -3.24 0.79 -14.18
N ALA A 42 -4.57 0.90 -14.15
CA ALA A 42 -5.27 2.18 -14.01
C ALA A 42 -4.77 3.21 -15.04
N ASP A 43 -4.12 4.29 -14.58
CA ASP A 43 -3.60 5.38 -15.39
C ASP A 43 -2.13 5.15 -15.82
N ASP A 44 -1.40 4.28 -15.12
CA ASP A 44 0.00 3.95 -15.45
C ASP A 44 0.05 2.85 -16.51
N PHE A 45 0.76 3.07 -17.61
CA PHE A 45 0.96 2.06 -18.64
C PHE A 45 2.38 2.01 -19.18
N VAL A 46 2.76 0.85 -19.69
CA VAL A 46 4.04 0.59 -20.34
C VAL A 46 3.76 -0.08 -21.67
N ILE A 47 4.44 0.40 -22.71
CA ILE A 47 4.43 -0.21 -24.04
C ILE A 47 5.80 -0.83 -24.29
N LEU A 48 5.82 -2.15 -24.39
CA LEU A 48 7.01 -2.90 -24.74
C LEU A 48 7.14 -2.95 -26.25
N TRP A 49 8.23 -2.39 -26.76
CA TRP A 49 8.54 -2.33 -28.18
C TRP A 49 9.77 -3.19 -28.49
N ASN A 50 9.74 -3.90 -29.62
CA ASN A 50 10.87 -4.71 -30.09
C ASN A 50 11.52 -4.19 -31.40
N GLY A 51 11.16 -2.98 -31.85
CA GLY A 51 11.75 -2.34 -33.04
C GLY A 51 12.87 -1.36 -32.68
N THR A 52 13.17 -0.42 -33.58
CA THR A 52 14.25 0.56 -33.36
C THR A 52 13.84 1.65 -32.35
N HIS A 53 14.84 2.34 -31.80
CA HIS A 53 14.63 3.48 -30.89
C HIS A 53 13.91 4.65 -31.60
N GLN A 54 14.22 4.90 -32.87
CA GLN A 54 13.57 5.93 -33.67
C GLN A 54 12.07 5.64 -33.86
N ASP A 55 11.72 4.39 -34.17
CA ASP A 55 10.31 3.98 -34.28
C ASP A 55 9.57 4.10 -32.94
N ALA A 56 10.27 3.87 -31.82
CA ALA A 56 9.68 4.02 -30.50
C ALA A 56 9.34 5.49 -30.18
N LEU A 57 10.18 6.43 -30.61
CA LEU A 57 9.91 7.87 -30.49
C LEU A 57 8.72 8.27 -31.38
N ALA A 58 8.69 7.81 -32.63
CA ALA A 58 7.56 8.05 -33.52
C ALA A 58 6.25 7.50 -32.95
N LEU A 59 6.28 6.30 -32.36
CA LEU A 59 5.12 5.70 -31.70
C LEU A 59 4.67 6.50 -30.48
N ARG A 60 5.60 7.06 -29.70
CA ARG A 60 5.28 7.95 -28.57
C ARG A 60 4.58 9.21 -29.04
N ASP A 61 5.05 9.82 -30.11
CA ASP A 61 4.49 11.07 -30.61
C ASP A 61 3.10 10.84 -31.23
N GLU A 62 2.90 9.71 -31.91
CA GLU A 62 1.58 9.29 -32.40
C GLU A 62 0.60 9.02 -31.24
N LEU A 63 1.05 8.33 -30.19
CA LEU A 63 0.26 8.12 -28.98
C LEU A 63 -0.12 9.43 -28.30
N ARG A 64 0.79 10.40 -28.28
CA ARG A 64 0.53 11.74 -27.73
C ARG A 64 -0.58 12.45 -28.50
N GLN A 65 -0.53 12.41 -29.83
CA GLN A 65 -1.56 12.98 -30.68
C GLN A 65 -2.92 12.31 -30.43
N PHE A 66 -2.95 10.97 -30.42
CA PHE A 66 -4.18 10.22 -30.14
C PHE A 66 -4.77 10.56 -28.76
N LEU A 67 -3.94 10.64 -27.72
CA LEU A 67 -4.40 10.99 -26.37
C LEU A 67 -4.94 12.41 -26.28
N TRP A 68 -4.39 13.34 -27.05
CA TRP A 68 -4.88 14.71 -27.11
C TRP A 68 -6.19 14.82 -27.91
N ASP A 69 -6.27 14.18 -29.07
CA ASP A 69 -7.39 14.32 -29.99
C ASP A 69 -8.65 13.62 -29.48
N GLU A 70 -8.52 12.37 -28.99
CA GLU A 70 -9.67 11.55 -28.57
C GLU A 70 -9.98 11.71 -27.08
N LEU A 71 -8.94 11.82 -26.25
CA LEU A 71 -9.07 11.80 -24.79
C LEU A 71 -8.75 13.17 -24.15
N ARG A 72 -8.32 14.18 -24.92
CA ARG A 72 -7.90 15.50 -24.40
C ARG A 72 -6.99 15.40 -23.15
N LEU A 73 -6.13 14.38 -23.13
CA LEU A 73 -5.18 14.13 -22.05
C LEU A 73 -3.78 14.52 -22.50
N GLU A 74 -3.07 15.26 -21.65
CA GLU A 74 -1.66 15.55 -21.85
C GLU A 74 -0.80 14.48 -21.18
N LEU A 75 0.14 13.94 -21.95
CA LEU A 75 1.22 13.11 -21.39
C LEU A 75 2.18 14.01 -20.61
N SER A 76 2.45 13.63 -19.35
CA SER A 76 3.52 14.28 -18.57
C SER A 76 4.87 13.88 -19.18
N GLU A 77 5.55 14.83 -19.82
CA GLU A 77 6.85 14.64 -20.45
C GLU A 77 7.91 14.18 -19.44
N GLU A 78 7.81 14.66 -18.20
CA GLU A 78 8.71 14.30 -17.10
C GLU A 78 8.56 12.84 -16.62
N LYS A 79 7.44 12.19 -16.91
CA LYS A 79 7.19 10.78 -16.55
C LYS A 79 7.36 9.85 -17.75
N THR A 80 7.32 10.39 -18.96
CA THR A 80 7.30 9.60 -20.19
C THR A 80 8.71 9.49 -20.74
N HIS A 81 9.39 8.39 -20.40
CA HIS A 81 10.74 8.10 -20.88
C HIS A 81 10.77 6.85 -21.75
N VAL A 82 11.46 6.94 -22.88
CA VAL A 82 11.81 5.78 -23.72
C VAL A 82 13.16 5.28 -23.24
N THR A 83 13.19 4.13 -22.58
CA THR A 83 14.42 3.51 -22.10
C THR A 83 14.59 2.11 -22.66
N HIS A 84 15.85 1.68 -22.81
CA HIS A 84 16.11 0.32 -23.25
C HIS A 84 15.97 -0.66 -22.07
N LEU A 85 15.42 -1.85 -22.29
CA LEU A 85 15.19 -2.84 -21.23
C LEU A 85 16.48 -3.26 -20.49
N THR A 86 17.65 -3.11 -21.10
CA THR A 86 18.96 -3.36 -20.45
C THR A 86 19.30 -2.31 -19.40
N GLU A 87 18.89 -1.05 -19.59
CA GLU A 87 19.10 0.04 -18.63
C GLU A 87 18.16 -0.13 -17.44
N GLY A 88 16.94 -0.60 -17.72
CA GLY A 88 15.92 -0.95 -16.75
C GLY A 88 14.76 0.04 -16.75
N LEU A 89 13.61 -0.43 -16.26
CA LEU A 89 12.36 0.31 -16.22
C LEU A 89 11.70 0.13 -14.85
N ASP A 90 11.28 1.24 -14.25
CA ASP A 90 10.48 1.22 -13.02
C ASP A 90 8.99 1.27 -13.38
N PHE A 91 8.23 0.26 -12.97
CA PHE A 91 6.78 0.18 -13.19
C PHE A 91 6.07 -0.44 -11.99
N LEU A 92 5.02 0.22 -11.48
CA LEU A 92 4.24 -0.21 -10.29
C LEU A 92 5.08 -0.63 -9.09
N GLY A 93 6.24 0.01 -8.93
CA GLY A 93 7.14 -0.30 -7.84
C GLY A 93 8.11 -1.45 -8.06
N PHE A 94 8.16 -2.00 -9.27
CA PHE A 94 9.13 -3.00 -9.70
C PHE A 94 10.13 -2.37 -10.66
N HIS A 95 11.41 -2.64 -10.43
CA HIS A 95 12.48 -2.39 -11.37
C HIS A 95 12.66 -3.63 -12.24
N ILE A 96 12.42 -3.49 -13.54
CA ILE A 96 12.48 -4.55 -14.54
C ILE A 96 13.72 -4.30 -15.40
N GLN A 97 14.64 -5.25 -15.44
CA GLN A 97 15.87 -5.10 -16.19
C GLN A 97 16.24 -6.40 -16.91
N ARG A 98 16.58 -6.30 -18.19
CA ARG A 98 17.10 -7.42 -18.97
C ARG A 98 18.60 -7.55 -18.70
N ARG A 99 19.02 -8.72 -18.19
CA ARG A 99 20.42 -9.08 -18.00
C ARG A 99 20.90 -9.90 -19.20
N LEU A 100 22.14 -9.65 -19.61
CA LEU A 100 22.83 -10.31 -20.72
C LEU A 100 24.01 -11.15 -20.22
N ASP A 101 23.95 -11.59 -18.97
CA ASP A 101 25.02 -12.35 -18.34
C ASP A 101 24.87 -13.84 -18.71
N ALA A 102 25.71 -14.31 -19.63
CA ALA A 102 25.93 -15.70 -20.06
C ALA A 102 24.84 -16.37 -20.92
N ASN A 103 25.02 -16.34 -22.25
CA ASN A 103 24.34 -17.06 -23.35
C ASN A 103 22.80 -16.99 -23.46
N THR A 104 22.06 -16.72 -22.38
CA THR A 104 20.60 -16.60 -22.41
C THR A 104 20.17 -15.30 -21.72
N PRO A 105 19.52 -14.36 -22.44
CA PRO A 105 18.99 -13.16 -21.82
C PRO A 105 17.88 -13.53 -20.84
N TRP A 106 17.95 -13.02 -19.61
CA TRP A 106 16.92 -13.23 -18.59
C TRP A 106 16.44 -11.90 -18.01
N LEU A 107 15.19 -11.87 -17.54
CA LEU A 107 14.62 -10.69 -16.88
C LEU A 107 14.87 -10.74 -15.38
N ARG A 108 15.60 -9.75 -14.88
CA ARG A 108 15.71 -9.45 -13.46
C ARG A 108 14.60 -8.48 -13.09
N ILE A 109 13.66 -8.95 -12.29
CA ILE A 109 12.65 -8.10 -11.65
C ILE A 109 13.09 -7.95 -10.19
N THR A 110 13.18 -6.73 -9.69
CA THR A 110 13.47 -6.38 -8.30
C THR A 110 12.50 -5.29 -7.82
N PRO A 111 12.31 -5.04 -6.53
CA PRO A 111 11.62 -3.84 -6.08
C PRO A 111 12.37 -2.58 -6.56
N SER A 112 11.64 -1.53 -6.95
CA SER A 112 12.26 -0.24 -7.27
C SER A 112 13.00 0.33 -6.06
N ARG A 113 14.10 1.03 -6.33
CA ARG A 113 14.90 1.72 -5.30
C ARG A 113 14.04 2.70 -4.50
N GLU A 114 13.08 3.36 -5.14
CA GLU A 114 12.19 4.30 -4.46
C GLU A 114 11.30 3.57 -3.45
N ASN A 115 10.73 2.42 -3.81
CA ASN A 115 9.91 1.63 -2.89
C ASN A 115 10.71 1.06 -1.72
N ILE A 116 11.96 0.67 -1.96
CA ILE A 116 12.87 0.30 -0.87
C ILE A 116 13.11 1.49 0.07
N ARG A 117 13.32 2.70 -0.48
CA ARG A 117 13.46 3.92 0.33
C ARG A 117 12.19 4.22 1.13
N ARG A 118 11.01 4.18 0.50
CA ARG A 118 9.71 4.38 1.16
C ARG A 118 9.47 3.36 2.27
N PHE A 119 9.83 2.09 2.04
CA PHE A 119 9.76 1.04 3.06
C PHE A 119 10.70 1.31 4.24
N LYS A 120 11.96 1.65 3.97
CA LYS A 120 12.92 2.06 5.02
C LYS A 120 12.44 3.30 5.77
N ALA A 121 11.90 4.30 5.08
CA ALA A 121 11.34 5.50 5.68
C ALA A 121 10.18 5.17 6.63
N LYS A 122 9.30 4.23 6.24
CA LYS A 122 8.20 3.78 7.10
C LYS A 122 8.68 3.10 8.38
N ILE A 123 9.68 2.23 8.27
CA ILE A 123 10.29 1.60 9.44
C ILE A 123 11.00 2.64 10.32
N ASN A 124 11.68 3.61 9.71
CA ASN A 124 12.30 4.71 10.45
C ASN A 124 11.26 5.53 11.20
N GLU A 125 10.15 5.89 10.57
CA GLU A 125 9.01 6.58 11.19
C GLU A 125 8.46 5.81 12.39
N MET A 126 8.32 4.49 12.25
CA MET A 126 7.90 3.62 13.35
C MET A 126 8.96 3.43 14.44
N THR A 127 10.22 3.77 14.21
CA THR A 127 11.33 3.56 15.16
C THR A 127 12.02 4.86 15.58
N GLN A 128 11.32 6.00 15.44
CA GLN A 128 11.84 7.31 15.83
C GLN A 128 12.06 7.43 17.35
N ARG A 129 12.89 8.40 17.76
CA ARG A 129 13.18 8.65 19.19
C ARG A 129 11.92 9.03 19.98
N GLY A 130 11.04 9.84 19.39
CA GLY A 130 9.74 10.21 19.98
C GLY A 130 8.80 9.01 20.20
N MET A 131 9.08 7.86 19.59
CA MET A 131 8.29 6.63 19.68
C MET A 131 8.78 5.68 20.78
N ALA A 132 9.62 6.15 21.71
CA ALA A 132 10.18 5.35 22.80
C ALA A 132 9.14 4.95 23.87
N TYR A 133 8.02 5.67 23.99
CA TYR A 133 6.93 5.34 24.93
C TYR A 133 6.20 4.04 24.55
N ALA A 134 6.15 3.69 23.26
CA ALA A 134 5.42 2.52 22.76
C ALA A 134 6.01 1.20 23.30
N THR A 135 5.17 0.24 23.70
CA THR A 135 5.65 -1.05 24.23
C THR A 135 6.40 -1.86 23.17
N PRO A 136 7.44 -2.62 23.54
CA PRO A 136 8.16 -3.49 22.61
C PRO A 136 7.25 -4.48 21.88
N GLU A 137 6.25 -5.01 22.58
CA GLU A 137 5.26 -5.93 22.04
C GLU A 137 4.47 -5.33 20.87
N MET A 138 3.84 -4.18 21.08
CA MET A 138 3.03 -3.52 20.06
C MET A 138 3.89 -3.12 18.85
N ARG A 139 5.10 -2.62 19.11
CA ARG A 139 6.03 -2.23 18.04
C ARG A 139 6.45 -3.44 17.20
N PHE A 140 6.76 -4.57 17.83
CA PHE A 140 7.13 -5.80 17.13
C PHE A 140 5.94 -6.34 16.31
N LYS A 141 4.72 -6.34 16.87
CA LYS A 141 3.50 -6.71 16.14
C LYS A 141 3.30 -5.81 14.91
N ALA A 142 3.45 -4.50 15.06
CA ALA A 142 3.28 -3.54 13.95
C ALA A 142 4.36 -3.69 12.88
N LEU A 143 5.64 -3.80 13.26
CA LEU A 143 6.74 -4.05 12.33
C LEU A 143 6.56 -5.37 11.59
N ASN A 144 6.16 -6.44 12.29
CA ASN A 144 5.92 -7.75 11.67
C ASN A 144 4.81 -7.71 10.62
N ARG A 145 3.73 -6.98 10.87
CA ARG A 145 2.65 -6.79 9.88
C ARG A 145 3.17 -6.09 8.62
N LEU A 146 3.93 -5.01 8.79
CA LEU A 146 4.53 -4.27 7.67
C LEU A 146 5.52 -5.12 6.87
N ILE A 147 6.45 -5.80 7.56
CA ILE A 147 7.48 -6.64 6.94
C ILE A 147 6.84 -7.81 6.19
N ARG A 148 5.89 -8.52 6.80
CA ARG A 148 5.20 -9.64 6.16
C ARG A 148 4.35 -9.20 4.96
N GLY A 149 3.62 -8.10 5.09
CA GLY A 149 2.81 -7.56 3.99
C GLY A 149 3.67 -7.17 2.79
N TRP A 150 4.74 -6.41 3.04
CA TRP A 150 5.67 -5.98 2.01
C TRP A 150 6.41 -7.16 1.37
N GLY A 151 6.91 -8.10 2.18
CA GLY A 151 7.58 -9.30 1.66
C GLY A 151 6.65 -10.25 0.91
N ASN A 152 5.37 -10.35 1.29
CA ASN A 152 4.37 -11.11 0.52
C ASN A 152 4.05 -10.47 -0.82
N TYR A 153 4.03 -9.14 -0.91
CA TYR A 153 3.84 -8.43 -2.18
C TYR A 153 5.00 -8.70 -3.15
N TYR A 154 6.24 -8.66 -2.67
CA TYR A 154 7.45 -8.93 -3.48
C TYR A 154 7.85 -10.41 -3.55
N ARG A 155 7.01 -11.34 -3.09
CA ARG A 155 7.33 -12.79 -3.05
C ARG A 155 7.57 -13.42 -4.42
N HIS A 156 7.08 -12.78 -5.48
CA HIS A 156 7.15 -13.25 -6.86
C HIS A 156 8.38 -12.75 -7.62
N VAL A 157 9.28 -12.06 -6.91
CA VAL A 157 10.34 -11.25 -7.49
C VAL A 157 11.71 -11.80 -7.09
N SER A 158 12.75 -11.51 -7.87
CA SER A 158 14.13 -11.93 -7.60
C SER A 158 14.75 -11.06 -6.50
N PHE A 159 14.23 -11.19 -5.27
CA PHE A 159 14.45 -10.27 -4.15
C PHE A 159 15.31 -10.87 -3.01
N LYS A 160 15.90 -12.06 -3.18
CA LYS A 160 16.55 -12.78 -2.06
C LYS A 160 17.78 -12.05 -1.48
N HIS A 161 18.60 -11.43 -2.32
CA HIS A 161 19.79 -10.68 -1.86
C HIS A 161 19.37 -9.41 -1.10
N ASP A 162 18.53 -8.59 -1.74
CA ASP A 162 18.02 -7.36 -1.15
C ASP A 162 17.21 -7.61 0.14
N ALA A 163 16.54 -8.77 0.25
CA ALA A 163 15.86 -9.22 1.47
C ALA A 163 16.82 -9.39 2.64
N ASN A 164 17.99 -10.01 2.42
CA ASN A 164 19.00 -10.21 3.46
C ASN A 164 19.58 -8.87 3.92
N ASP A 165 19.90 -7.97 2.98
CA ASP A 165 20.42 -6.63 3.28
C ASP A 165 19.41 -5.81 4.08
N LEU A 166 18.13 -5.90 3.71
CA LEU A 166 17.03 -5.27 4.43
C LEU A 166 16.85 -5.88 5.82
N ASP A 167 16.92 -7.20 5.97
CA ASP A 167 16.85 -7.86 7.28
C ASP A 167 18.00 -7.43 8.20
N PHE A 168 19.22 -7.31 7.67
CA PHE A 168 20.35 -6.80 8.44
C PHE A 168 20.12 -5.35 8.88
N TRP A 169 19.64 -4.50 7.97
CA TRP A 169 19.32 -3.11 8.27
C TRP A 169 18.21 -2.98 9.32
N ILE A 170 17.12 -3.75 9.21
CA ILE A 170 16.01 -3.79 10.17
C ILE A 170 16.52 -4.17 11.56
N ASN A 171 17.35 -5.22 11.66
CA ASN A 171 17.94 -5.65 12.93
C ASN A 171 18.78 -4.54 13.58
N LYS A 172 19.60 -3.83 12.79
CA LYS A 172 20.38 -2.68 13.29
C LYS A 172 19.46 -1.55 13.78
N ARG A 173 18.38 -1.25 13.07
CA ARG A 173 17.41 -0.21 13.46
C ARG A 173 16.67 -0.55 14.75
N ILE A 174 16.21 -1.80 14.90
CA ILE A 174 15.55 -2.26 16.12
C ILE A 174 16.50 -2.16 17.32
N LEU A 175 17.77 -2.52 17.16
CA LEU A 175 18.76 -2.39 18.23
C LEU A 175 18.96 -0.93 18.66
N ILE A 176 19.05 0.00 17.71
CA ILE A 176 19.15 1.44 18.00
C ILE A 176 17.91 1.93 18.74
N TRP A 177 16.72 1.52 18.30
CA TRP A 177 15.46 1.88 18.96
C TRP A 177 15.37 1.33 20.39
N LEU A 178 15.72 0.06 20.60
CA LEU A 178 15.75 -0.55 21.94
C LEU A 178 16.78 0.14 22.86
N LYS A 179 17.92 0.58 22.31
CA LYS A 179 18.93 1.35 23.06
C LYS A 179 18.38 2.70 23.50
N ASN A 180 17.71 3.42 22.61
CA ASN A 180 17.12 4.72 22.94
C ASN A 180 15.94 4.59 23.91
N LYS A 181 15.22 3.47 23.87
CA LYS A 181 14.11 3.19 24.80
C LYS A 181 14.61 2.89 26.22
N HIS A 182 15.66 2.10 26.33
CA HIS A 182 16.27 1.72 27.61
C HIS A 182 17.50 2.56 27.89
N ASP A 183 17.29 3.88 28.00
CA ASP A 183 18.37 4.82 28.24
C ASP A 183 19.18 4.42 29.49
N GLY A 184 20.51 4.54 29.43
CA GLY A 184 21.43 4.09 30.47
C GLY A 184 21.69 2.56 30.54
N ARG A 185 20.98 1.71 29.79
CA ARG A 185 21.31 0.27 29.71
C ARG A 185 22.29 -0.02 28.57
N GLY A 186 23.36 -0.75 28.88
CA GLY A 186 24.35 -1.16 27.89
C GLY A 186 23.80 -2.13 26.83
N VAL A 187 24.39 -2.14 25.63
CA VAL A 187 23.99 -3.00 24.50
C VAL A 187 23.94 -4.48 24.89
N ARG A 188 24.85 -4.94 25.76
CA ARG A 188 24.87 -6.32 26.27
C ARG A 188 23.58 -6.69 27.02
N TRP A 189 23.02 -5.77 27.81
CA TRP A 189 21.77 -5.99 28.52
C TRP A 189 20.61 -6.14 27.53
N ILE A 190 20.54 -5.27 26.53
CA ILE A 190 19.50 -5.31 25.49
C ILE A 190 19.56 -6.64 24.73
N LEU A 191 20.75 -7.08 24.33
CA LEU A 191 20.92 -8.37 23.65
C LEU A 191 20.50 -9.53 24.55
N ARG A 192 20.83 -9.50 25.85
CA ARG A 192 20.41 -10.55 26.79
C ARG A 192 18.90 -10.63 26.97
N GLN A 193 18.21 -9.49 26.98
CA GLN A 193 16.76 -9.43 27.20
C GLN A 193 15.95 -9.75 25.94
N TYR A 194 16.36 -9.22 24.78
CA TYR A 194 15.55 -9.26 23.57
C TYR A 194 16.05 -10.24 22.52
N LYS A 195 17.30 -10.72 22.60
CA LYS A 195 17.85 -11.65 21.61
C LYS A 195 17.66 -13.08 22.10
N VAL A 196 16.69 -13.77 21.51
CA VAL A 196 16.30 -15.13 21.90
C VAL A 196 16.64 -16.10 20.75
N ARG A 197 16.94 -17.35 21.10
CA ARG A 197 17.07 -18.41 20.10
C ARG A 197 15.69 -18.74 19.53
N GLU A 198 15.57 -18.58 18.23
CA GLU A 198 14.43 -18.98 17.43
C GLU A 198 14.72 -20.37 16.85
N LYS A 199 13.94 -21.37 17.27
CA LYS A 199 13.99 -22.73 16.71
C LYS A 199 13.13 -22.77 15.46
N ILE A 200 13.76 -22.83 14.30
CA ILE A 200 13.07 -23.08 13.03
C ILE A 200 13.24 -24.55 12.70
N SER A 201 12.27 -25.15 12.01
CA SER A 201 12.19 -26.58 11.67
C SER A 201 13.47 -27.23 11.13
N LYS A 202 14.46 -26.45 10.66
CA LYS A 202 15.76 -26.94 10.17
C LYS A 202 17.00 -26.25 10.76
N ARG A 203 16.87 -25.16 11.53
CA ARG A 203 18.02 -24.35 12.02
C ARG A 203 17.66 -23.57 13.29
N ASP A 204 18.62 -23.47 14.20
CA ASP A 204 18.56 -22.53 15.31
C ASP A 204 19.27 -21.23 14.94
N ARG A 205 18.65 -20.09 15.27
CA ARG A 205 19.25 -18.78 15.03
C ARG A 205 18.90 -17.78 16.11
N TRP A 206 19.73 -16.76 16.25
CA TRP A 206 19.44 -15.64 17.12
C TRP A 206 18.55 -14.63 16.41
N ASN A 207 17.41 -14.29 17.01
CA ASN A 207 16.50 -13.26 16.50
C ASN A 207 16.01 -12.37 17.65
N PHE A 208 15.56 -11.16 17.33
CA PHE A 208 14.90 -10.31 18.31
C PHE A 208 13.49 -10.83 18.58
N ALA A 209 13.15 -10.98 19.85
CA ALA A 209 11.85 -11.42 20.31
C ALA A 209 11.36 -10.58 21.49
N THR A 210 10.03 -10.55 21.67
CA THR A 210 9.38 -9.96 22.82
C THR A 210 8.26 -10.88 23.30
N THR A 211 7.98 -10.92 24.59
CA THR A 211 6.90 -11.74 25.13
C THR A 211 5.57 -11.03 24.94
N ASN A 212 4.57 -11.75 24.45
CA ASN A 212 3.20 -11.25 24.39
C ASN A 212 2.57 -11.29 25.78
N SER A 213 2.06 -10.15 26.23
CA SER A 213 1.42 -10.02 27.54
C SER A 213 0.12 -10.83 27.68
N GLU A 214 -0.55 -11.15 26.56
CA GLU A 214 -1.85 -11.85 26.56
C GLU A 214 -1.72 -13.38 26.69
N ASN A 215 -0.65 -13.96 26.15
CA ASN A 215 -0.53 -15.42 26.02
C ASN A 215 0.85 -15.98 26.39
N GLY A 216 1.77 -15.13 26.86
CA GLY A 216 3.14 -15.52 27.22
C GLY A 216 4.00 -16.01 26.05
N LYS A 217 3.48 -16.02 24.81
CA LYS A 217 4.22 -16.51 23.65
C LYS A 217 5.23 -15.46 23.18
N LEU A 218 6.37 -15.94 22.70
CA LEU A 218 7.39 -15.09 22.09
C LEU A 218 6.96 -14.64 20.69
N ILE A 219 7.04 -13.33 20.46
CA ILE A 219 6.84 -12.68 19.17
C ILE A 219 8.22 -12.35 18.62
N TYR A 220 8.65 -13.11 17.63
CA TYR A 220 9.90 -12.87 16.89
C TYR A 220 9.71 -11.83 15.81
N ILE A 221 10.76 -11.07 15.49
CA ILE A 221 10.77 -10.20 14.33
C ILE A 221 10.73 -11.03 13.05
N ALA A 222 9.77 -10.71 12.18
CA ALA A 222 9.65 -11.29 10.86
C ALA A 222 10.86 -10.90 10.00
N ARG A 223 11.37 -11.85 9.24
CA ARG A 223 12.47 -11.64 8.30
C ARG A 223 11.97 -11.83 6.88
N LEU A 224 12.37 -10.94 5.99
CA LEU A 224 12.04 -10.99 4.57
C LEU A 224 12.67 -12.22 3.90
N SER A 225 13.87 -12.61 4.35
CA SER A 225 14.59 -13.79 3.86
C SER A 225 13.90 -15.12 4.12
N ASP A 226 12.98 -15.20 5.08
CA ASP A 226 12.22 -16.42 5.37
C ASP A 226 11.03 -16.61 4.44
N ILE A 227 10.59 -15.54 3.76
CA ILE A 227 9.43 -15.59 2.90
C ILE A 227 9.78 -16.40 1.66
N ARG A 228 9.06 -17.50 1.47
CA ARG A 228 9.30 -18.40 0.33
C ARG A 228 8.96 -17.69 -0.97
N LEU A 229 9.99 -17.43 -1.76
CA LEU A 229 9.83 -16.94 -3.12
C LEU A 229 9.10 -17.99 -3.98
N THR A 230 8.12 -17.52 -4.74
CA THR A 230 7.27 -18.37 -5.58
C THR A 230 7.22 -17.80 -6.97
N ALA A 231 7.44 -18.62 -8.00
CA ALA A 231 7.30 -18.16 -9.37
C ALA A 231 5.89 -17.64 -9.63
N TYR A 232 5.77 -16.48 -10.26
CA TYR A 232 4.47 -15.98 -10.69
C TYR A 232 3.91 -16.88 -11.80
N ARG A 233 2.74 -17.47 -11.58
CA ARG A 233 2.02 -18.20 -12.62
C ARG A 233 0.94 -17.29 -13.18
N ARG A 234 1.15 -16.82 -14.42
CA ARG A 234 0.15 -16.03 -15.13
C ARG A 234 -1.10 -16.88 -15.32
N LYS A 235 -2.16 -16.57 -14.58
CA LYS A 235 -3.51 -16.95 -14.98
C LYS A 235 -3.85 -16.10 -16.22
N LYS A 236 -4.35 -16.69 -17.29
CA LYS A 236 -4.78 -15.97 -18.50
C LYS A 236 -6.29 -15.70 -18.41
N PRO A 237 -6.77 -14.67 -17.70
CA PRO A 237 -8.08 -14.15 -18.03
C PRO A 237 -7.97 -13.46 -19.41
N ASN A 238 -9.00 -13.58 -20.24
CA ASN A 238 -9.14 -12.70 -21.39
C ASN A 238 -9.15 -11.26 -20.89
N HIS A 239 -8.60 -10.32 -21.67
CA HIS A 239 -8.65 -8.92 -21.28
C HIS A 239 -10.13 -8.52 -21.15
N PRO A 240 -10.59 -8.14 -19.94
CA PRO A 240 -12.03 -8.07 -19.63
C PRO A 240 -12.77 -7.06 -20.53
N TYR A 241 -12.03 -6.10 -21.06
CA TYR A 241 -12.54 -5.01 -21.89
C TYR A 241 -12.58 -5.29 -23.40
N LEU A 242 -12.11 -6.45 -23.86
CA LEU A 242 -12.08 -6.81 -25.30
C LEU A 242 -13.33 -7.59 -25.76
N GLN A 243 -14.21 -7.96 -24.83
CA GLN A 243 -15.52 -8.54 -25.17
C GLN A 243 -16.56 -7.44 -25.00
N ALA A 244 -17.14 -6.97 -26.12
CA ALA A 244 -18.16 -5.93 -26.14
C ALA A 244 -19.43 -6.26 -25.34
N THR A 245 -19.58 -7.50 -24.87
CA THR A 245 -20.68 -7.98 -24.03
C THR A 245 -20.39 -7.93 -22.53
N TYR A 246 -19.18 -7.55 -22.09
CA TYR A 246 -18.88 -7.40 -20.67
C TYR A 246 -19.34 -6.04 -20.15
N ILE A 247 -20.65 -5.90 -19.93
CA ILE A 247 -21.13 -5.04 -18.85
C ILE A 247 -20.74 -5.80 -17.57
N PRO A 248 -19.89 -5.26 -16.68
CA PRO A 248 -19.69 -5.85 -15.37
C PRO A 248 -21.02 -5.72 -14.61
N THR A 249 -21.94 -6.65 -14.87
CA THR A 249 -22.99 -6.95 -13.93
C THR A 249 -22.23 -7.49 -12.73
N ALA A 250 -22.29 -6.79 -11.60
CA ALA A 250 -21.69 -7.23 -10.35
C ALA A 250 -22.35 -8.56 -9.94
N SER A 251 -21.95 -9.65 -10.59
CA SER A 251 -22.53 -10.98 -10.42
C SER A 251 -22.11 -11.61 -9.10
N GLU A 252 -21.19 -10.97 -8.40
CA GLU A 252 -21.01 -11.14 -6.97
C GLU A 252 -21.10 -9.74 -6.36
N PRO A 253 -21.89 -9.52 -5.28
CA PRO A 253 -21.60 -8.38 -4.42
C PRO A 253 -20.10 -8.49 -4.13
N GLU A 254 -19.34 -7.44 -4.46
CA GLU A 254 -17.96 -7.33 -3.99
C GLU A 254 -17.99 -7.78 -2.56
N ASN A 255 -17.42 -8.96 -2.26
CA ASN A 255 -17.48 -9.53 -0.92
C ASN A 255 -16.99 -8.41 -0.02
N PRO A 256 -17.89 -7.75 0.76
CA PRO A 256 -17.58 -6.47 1.35
C PRO A 256 -16.36 -6.76 2.17
N LEU A 257 -15.23 -6.16 1.77
CA LEU A 257 -13.88 -6.46 2.25
C LEU A 257 -14.03 -6.99 3.67
N LEU A 258 -13.81 -8.31 3.85
CA LEU A 258 -14.06 -9.01 5.10
C LEU A 258 -13.38 -8.23 6.22
N GLU A 259 -14.19 -7.41 6.89
CA GLU A 259 -13.79 -6.24 7.68
C GLU A 259 -12.88 -5.26 6.89
N PRO A 260 -12.84 -3.96 7.23
CA PRO A 260 -11.77 -3.11 6.72
C PRO A 260 -10.44 -3.75 7.13
N GLN A 261 -9.83 -4.51 6.22
CA GLN A 261 -8.46 -4.96 6.28
C GLN A 261 -7.68 -3.64 6.27
N VAL A 262 -7.34 -3.12 7.44
CA VAL A 262 -6.69 -1.81 7.56
C VAL A 262 -5.23 -1.99 7.15
N VAL A 263 -5.00 -2.19 5.85
CA VAL A 263 -3.70 -2.47 5.23
C VAL A 263 -2.76 -1.26 5.34
N ASN A 264 -3.32 -0.07 5.62
CA ASN A 264 -2.58 1.17 5.81
C ASN A 264 -3.15 1.95 7.00
N VAL A 265 -2.93 1.50 8.23
CA VAL A 265 -3.16 2.37 9.39
C VAL A 265 -2.07 3.45 9.34
N ARG A 266 -2.43 4.70 9.04
CA ARG A 266 -1.52 5.85 9.20
C ARG A 266 -0.98 5.83 10.65
N PRO A 267 0.28 6.19 10.91
CA PRO A 267 0.86 6.13 12.25
C PRO A 267 0.07 6.93 13.29
N GLU A 268 -0.54 8.04 12.87
CA GLU A 268 -1.49 8.84 13.66
C GLU A 268 -2.71 8.02 14.12
N LYS A 269 -3.23 7.15 13.24
CA LYS A 269 -4.35 6.26 13.56
C LYS A 269 -3.90 5.10 14.47
N VAL A 270 -2.63 4.71 14.44
CA VAL A 270 -2.05 3.78 15.44
C VAL A 270 -1.95 4.47 16.80
N ALA A 271 -1.47 5.71 16.85
CA ALA A 271 -1.40 6.51 18.08
C ALA A 271 -2.78 6.74 18.70
N TRP A 272 -3.81 7.02 17.88
CA TRP A 272 -5.20 7.11 18.35
C TRP A 272 -5.73 5.78 18.89
N LEU A 273 -5.43 4.65 18.23
CA LEU A 273 -5.82 3.32 18.72
C LEU A 273 -5.12 2.97 20.05
N GLU A 274 -3.87 3.38 20.23
CA GLU A 274 -3.11 3.25 21.47
C GLU A 274 -3.74 4.08 22.60
N MET A 275 -4.01 5.36 22.33
CA MET A 275 -4.66 6.26 23.27
C MET A 275 -6.06 5.76 23.63
N ARG A 276 -6.78 5.21 22.64
CA ARG A 276 -8.07 4.57 22.86
C ARG A 276 -8.00 3.38 23.80
N ALA A 277 -7.03 2.49 23.60
CA ALA A 277 -6.83 1.35 24.48
C ALA A 277 -6.47 1.78 25.91
N GLN A 278 -5.65 2.84 26.07
CA GLN A 278 -5.28 3.37 27.38
C GLN A 278 -6.47 3.97 28.14
N VAL A 279 -7.32 4.75 27.47
CA VAL A 279 -8.52 5.35 28.06
C VAL A 279 -9.52 4.27 28.48
N LEU A 280 -9.78 3.27 27.61
CA LEU A 280 -10.66 2.15 27.94
C LEU A 280 -10.15 1.33 29.12
N LYS A 281 -8.83 1.09 29.18
CA LYS A 281 -8.18 0.37 30.29
C LYS A 281 -8.24 1.17 31.58
N ARG A 282 -8.01 2.49 31.54
CA ARG A 282 -8.12 3.41 32.68
C ARG A 282 -9.54 3.40 33.23
N ASP A 283 -10.54 3.47 32.36
CA ASP A 283 -11.96 3.53 32.72
C ASP A 283 -12.55 2.15 33.03
N GLY A 284 -11.71 1.11 33.15
CA GLY A 284 -12.12 -0.24 33.53
C GLY A 284 -13.11 -0.89 32.56
N TYR A 285 -13.06 -0.51 31.28
CA TYR A 285 -14.02 -0.91 30.24
C TYR A 285 -15.48 -0.67 30.66
N ARG A 286 -15.73 0.45 31.34
CA ARG A 286 -17.06 0.88 31.78
C ARG A 286 -17.34 2.29 31.30
N CYS A 287 -18.61 2.57 31.03
CA CYS A 287 -19.05 3.94 30.81
C CYS A 287 -18.81 4.76 32.09
N THR A 288 -18.08 5.86 31.97
CA THR A 288 -17.76 6.77 33.10
C THR A 288 -19.00 7.48 33.65
N ARG A 289 -20.07 7.62 32.86
CA ARG A 289 -21.35 8.23 33.29
C ARG A 289 -22.31 7.25 33.95
N CYS A 290 -22.49 6.05 33.40
CA CYS A 290 -23.54 5.11 33.84
C CYS A 290 -23.04 3.75 34.32
N GLY A 291 -21.73 3.51 34.33
CA GLY A 291 -21.10 2.30 34.86
C GLY A 291 -21.27 1.03 34.02
N LYS A 292 -22.02 1.06 32.91
CA LYS A 292 -22.27 -0.13 32.07
C LYS A 292 -20.99 -0.59 31.34
N SER A 293 -20.71 -1.89 31.38
CA SER A 293 -19.57 -2.55 30.71
C SER A 293 -19.96 -3.42 29.50
N SER A 294 -21.21 -3.87 29.42
CA SER A 294 -21.69 -4.85 28.42
C SER A 294 -22.37 -4.19 27.20
N VAL A 295 -21.94 -2.99 26.84
CA VAL A 295 -22.53 -2.16 25.77
C VAL A 295 -21.44 -1.60 24.89
N THR A 296 -21.78 -1.15 23.68
CA THR A 296 -20.81 -0.47 22.80
C THR A 296 -20.26 0.78 23.48
N LEU A 297 -18.95 0.80 23.71
CA LEU A 297 -18.23 1.90 24.36
C LEU A 297 -17.42 2.69 23.33
N GLU A 298 -17.60 4.00 23.37
CA GLU A 298 -16.94 4.98 22.52
C GLU A 298 -16.14 5.96 23.37
N ILE A 299 -15.15 6.60 22.76
CA ILE A 299 -14.33 7.61 23.43
C ILE A 299 -14.79 8.98 23.00
N HIS A 300 -15.06 9.82 24.00
CA HIS A 300 -15.51 11.18 23.82
C HIS A 300 -14.50 12.17 24.41
N HIS A 301 -14.37 13.34 23.79
CA HIS A 301 -13.59 14.46 24.34
C HIS A 301 -14.45 15.22 25.35
N LYS A 302 -13.95 15.44 26.58
CA LYS A 302 -14.65 16.23 27.61
C LYS A 302 -14.77 17.70 27.18
N VAL A 303 -13.67 18.25 26.67
CA VAL A 303 -13.60 19.56 26.01
C VAL A 303 -13.37 19.30 24.53
N ALA A 304 -14.28 19.79 23.69
CA ALA A 304 -14.17 19.62 22.24
C ALA A 304 -12.90 20.29 21.70
N GLN A 305 -12.31 19.71 20.65
CA GLN A 305 -11.07 20.22 20.06
C GLN A 305 -11.22 21.66 19.53
N HIS A 306 -12.40 22.03 19.03
CA HIS A 306 -12.69 23.39 18.56
C HIS A 306 -12.73 24.43 19.69
N HIS A 307 -12.94 23.98 20.94
CA HIS A 307 -12.80 24.78 22.15
C HIS A 307 -11.39 24.68 22.78
N GLY A 308 -10.38 24.23 22.01
CA GLY A 308 -9.00 24.13 22.46
C GLY A 308 -8.69 22.86 23.28
N GLY A 309 -9.60 21.88 23.30
CA GLY A 309 -9.37 20.62 23.99
C GLY A 309 -8.28 19.78 23.32
N ALA A 310 -7.16 19.57 24.01
CA ALA A 310 -6.09 18.70 23.53
C ALA A 310 -6.54 17.23 23.46
N THR A 311 -5.99 16.45 22.51
CA THR A 311 -6.22 15.00 22.44
C THR A 311 -5.26 14.29 23.40
N GLY A 312 -5.54 14.44 24.69
CA GLY A 312 -4.75 13.88 25.80
C GLY A 312 -5.60 12.95 26.67
N LEU A 313 -4.95 12.10 27.46
CA LEU A 313 -5.64 11.14 28.33
C LEU A 313 -6.61 11.85 29.29
N GLU A 314 -6.25 13.01 29.84
CA GLU A 314 -7.09 13.76 30.77
C GLU A 314 -8.42 14.24 30.15
N ASN A 315 -8.39 14.60 28.86
CA ASN A 315 -9.50 15.15 28.11
C ASN A 315 -10.37 14.08 27.43
N LEU A 316 -9.98 12.81 27.48
CA LEU A 316 -10.74 11.69 26.91
C LEU A 316 -11.49 10.91 28.00
N GLN A 317 -12.70 10.46 27.69
CA GLN A 317 -13.51 9.61 28.57
C GLN A 317 -14.27 8.54 27.80
N THR A 318 -14.47 7.39 28.43
CA THR A 318 -15.27 6.29 27.88
C THR A 318 -16.76 6.49 28.17
N LEU A 319 -17.59 6.50 27.13
CA LEU A 319 -19.05 6.61 27.21
C LEU A 319 -19.74 5.48 26.44
N CYS A 320 -20.90 5.02 26.91
CA CYS A 320 -21.77 4.16 26.09
C CYS A 320 -22.56 5.02 25.11
N GLN A 321 -23.05 4.40 24.03
CA GLN A 321 -23.78 5.10 22.97
C GLN A 321 -24.89 6.04 23.49
N LYS A 322 -25.75 5.58 24.41
CA LYS A 322 -26.81 6.41 25.02
C LYS A 322 -26.27 7.62 25.78
N CYS A 323 -25.17 7.45 26.52
CA CYS A 323 -24.55 8.54 27.26
C CYS A 323 -23.74 9.48 26.36
N HIS A 324 -23.29 8.97 25.22
CA HIS A 324 -22.57 9.73 24.19
C HIS A 324 -23.54 10.65 23.42
N GLU A 325 -24.73 10.16 23.08
CA GLU A 325 -25.81 10.94 22.45
C GLU A 325 -26.30 12.11 23.33
N GLN A 326 -26.15 11.99 24.65
CA GLN A 326 -26.53 12.99 25.65
C GLN A 326 -25.43 14.01 25.97
N THR A 327 -24.33 14.06 25.21
CA THR A 327 -23.33 15.12 25.37
C THR A 327 -23.67 16.30 24.48
N GLU A 328 -23.42 17.52 24.97
CA GLU A 328 -23.68 18.77 24.23
C GLU A 328 -22.91 18.85 22.89
N ASN A 329 -21.82 18.08 22.77
CA ASN A 329 -20.94 18.02 21.61
C ASN A 329 -21.23 16.84 20.66
N TYR A 330 -22.32 16.10 20.86
CA TYR A 330 -22.68 14.97 20.01
C TYR A 330 -23.05 15.43 18.59
N GLY A 331 -22.34 14.92 17.58
CA GLY A 331 -22.60 15.22 16.15
C GLY A 331 -21.84 16.42 15.57
N GLN A 332 -21.10 17.19 16.37
CA GLN A 332 -20.24 18.26 15.85
C GLN A 332 -18.97 17.67 15.20
N LYS A 333 -19.01 17.41 13.88
CA LYS A 333 -17.84 16.92 13.13
C LYS A 333 -16.73 17.98 13.08
N CYS A 334 -15.51 17.62 13.50
CA CYS A 334 -14.28 18.38 13.24
C CYS A 334 -14.09 18.60 11.73
N LEU A 335 -14.05 19.86 11.30
CA LEU A 335 -13.78 20.29 9.91
C LEU A 335 -12.30 20.58 9.61
N LEU A 336 -11.35 20.13 10.43
CA LEU A 336 -9.92 20.39 10.16
C LEU A 336 -9.18 19.11 9.77
N GLY A 337 -8.93 18.99 8.47
CA GLY A 337 -8.12 17.94 7.85
C GLY A 337 -8.51 17.57 6.40
N ARG A 338 -9.53 18.21 5.83
CA ARG A 338 -9.92 18.03 4.42
C ARG A 338 -10.05 19.39 3.74
N THR A 339 -9.03 19.77 2.97
CA THR A 339 -9.28 20.56 1.75
C THR A 339 -10.06 19.64 0.79
N PHE A 340 -11.37 19.59 0.97
CA PHE A 340 -12.30 19.07 -0.03
C PHE A 340 -12.98 20.28 -0.66
N LYS A 341 -12.60 20.64 -1.89
CA LYS A 341 -13.58 21.20 -2.84
C LYS A 341 -14.57 20.06 -3.11
N GLY A 342 -15.81 20.24 -2.71
CA GLY A 342 -16.87 19.26 -2.87
C GLY A 342 -18.05 19.67 -2.00
N GLU A 343 -18.98 20.38 -2.63
CA GLU A 343 -20.22 20.90 -2.06
C GLU A 343 -21.05 19.79 -1.37
N PRO A 344 -21.82 20.15 -0.32
CA PRO A 344 -22.70 19.21 0.36
C PRO A 344 -23.90 18.83 -0.51
N TYR A 345 -24.21 17.54 -0.46
CA TYR A 345 -25.39 16.88 -1.00
C TYR A 345 -26.66 17.46 -0.37
N GLU A 346 -27.21 18.53 -0.95
CA GLU A 346 -28.64 18.83 -0.82
C GLU A 346 -29.41 17.96 -1.83
N ALA A 347 -30.40 17.22 -1.32
CA ALA A 347 -31.34 16.49 -2.12
C ALA A 347 -32.10 17.46 -3.05
N LYS A 348 -31.79 17.46 -4.34
CA LYS A 348 -32.60 18.13 -5.37
C LYS A 348 -33.46 17.12 -6.10
N VAL A 349 -34.75 17.13 -5.78
CA VAL A 349 -35.82 16.57 -6.62
C VAL A 349 -36.08 17.60 -7.72
N SER A 350 -35.68 17.32 -8.96
CA SER A 350 -36.00 18.17 -10.11
C SER A 350 -37.26 17.66 -10.82
N ARG A 351 -38.35 18.44 -10.75
CA ARG A 351 -39.46 18.40 -11.72
C ARG A 351 -39.03 19.12 -13.00
N PRO A 352 -39.39 18.64 -14.20
CA PRO A 352 -39.19 19.41 -15.42
C PRO A 352 -40.33 20.44 -15.60
N VAL A 353 -39.97 21.70 -15.86
CA VAL A 353 -40.90 22.73 -16.35
C VAL A 353 -40.52 23.05 -17.80
N ARG A 354 -41.50 22.92 -18.70
CA ARG A 354 -41.46 23.38 -20.09
C ARG A 354 -41.54 24.91 -20.09
N GLU A 355 -40.67 25.58 -20.83
CA GLU A 355 -40.93 26.94 -21.28
C GLU A 355 -41.27 26.92 -22.77
N GLY A 356 -42.51 27.29 -23.06
CA GLY A 356 -42.91 27.84 -24.35
C GLY A 356 -42.87 29.37 -24.26
N GLY A 357 -42.46 29.98 -25.36
CA GLY A 357 -42.42 31.41 -25.62
C GLY A 357 -41.91 31.59 -27.03
#